data_AF-A0A849BSG0-F1
#
_entry.id   AF-A0A849BSG0-F1
#
_cell.length_a   1.000
_cell.length_b   1.000
_cell.length_c   1.000
_cell.angle_alpha   90.00
_cell.angle_beta   90.00
_cell.angle_gamma   90.00
#
_symmetry.space_group_name_H-M   'P 1'
#
loop_
_entity.id
_entity.type
_entity.pdbx_description
1 polymer ?
#
loop_
_entity_poly.entity_id
_entity_poly.type
_entity_poly.pdbx_seq_one_letter_code
_entity_poly.pdbx_strand_id
1 'polypeptide(L)'
;MIILTRLAGSRFAVNPDLLERVEATPDTVLTLLDGTKYVVAEGLEEVVGRVADYRATVIATARRLAEEQAAAAELEHQVEAAAPWPDDVTPRLAPAVPLRRRRRS
;
A
#
# COMPACT_ATOMS: atom_id res chain seq x y z
N MET A 1 1.48 -9.98 -5.95
CA MET A 1 0.99 -10.88 -7.01
C MET A 1 0.97 -10.10 -8.32
N ILE A 2 1.44 -10.71 -9.40
CA ILE A 2 1.28 -10.18 -10.77
C ILE A 2 0.19 -10.97 -11.49
N ILE A 3 -0.59 -10.30 -12.33
CA ILE A 3 -1.64 -10.93 -13.14
C ILE A 3 -1.04 -11.22 -14.50
N LEU A 4 -1.30 -12.41 -15.04
CA LEU A 4 -0.88 -12.86 -16.36
C LEU A 4 -2.03 -13.58 -17.07
N THR A 5 -1.87 -13.79 -18.36
CA THR A 5 -2.91 -14.37 -19.22
C THR A 5 -2.38 -15.65 -19.84
N ARG A 6 -3.06 -16.78 -19.62
CA ARG A 6 -2.74 -18.02 -20.35
C ARG A 6 -3.04 -17.84 -21.83
N LEU A 7 -2.40 -18.62 -22.70
CA LEU A 7 -2.70 -18.60 -24.14
C LEU A 7 -4.18 -18.89 -24.47
N ALA A 8 -4.88 -19.64 -23.61
CA ALA A 8 -6.32 -19.88 -23.71
C ALA A 8 -7.21 -18.68 -23.32
N GLY A 9 -6.63 -17.52 -23.00
CA GLY A 9 -7.33 -16.28 -22.64
C GLY A 9 -7.75 -16.15 -21.16
N SER A 10 -7.66 -17.22 -20.38
CA SER A 10 -7.93 -17.16 -18.94
C SER A 10 -6.83 -16.40 -18.18
N ARG A 11 -7.23 -15.51 -17.28
CA ARG A 11 -6.33 -14.75 -16.41
C ARG A 11 -6.07 -15.49 -15.11
N PHE A 12 -4.86 -15.35 -14.59
CA PHE A 12 -4.47 -15.86 -13.28
C PHE A 12 -3.46 -14.93 -12.62
N ALA A 13 -3.36 -15.01 -11.29
CA ALA A 13 -2.37 -14.28 -10.52
C ALA A 13 -1.29 -15.24 -10.01
N VAL A 14 -0.03 -14.81 -10.05
CA VAL A 14 1.11 -15.58 -9.54
C VAL A 14 1.96 -14.72 -8.61
N ASN A 15 2.60 -15.36 -7.63
CA ASN A 15 3.60 -14.70 -6.80
C ASN A 15 4.90 -14.59 -7.61
N PRO A 16 5.36 -13.38 -7.97
CA PRO A 16 6.58 -13.24 -8.76
C PRO A 16 7.84 -13.68 -8.00
N ASP A 17 7.80 -13.77 -6.66
CA ASP A 17 8.94 -14.23 -5.87
C ASP A 17 9.12 -15.77 -5.91
N LEU A 18 8.15 -16.49 -6.46
CA LEU A 18 8.25 -17.94 -6.72
C LEU A 18 8.69 -18.26 -8.14
N LEU A 19 8.85 -17.24 -9.01
CA LEU A 19 9.38 -17.45 -10.35
C LEU A 19 10.85 -17.81 -10.27
N GLU A 20 11.17 -19.01 -10.74
CA GLU A 20 12.54 -19.48 -10.90
C GLU A 20 13.13 -18.94 -12.21
N ARG A 21 12.37 -19.03 -13.31
CA ARG A 21 12.83 -18.64 -14.64
C ARG A 21 11.68 -18.21 -15.55
N VAL A 22 11.97 -17.28 -16.46
CA VAL A 22 11.10 -16.87 -17.57
C VAL A 22 11.88 -17.03 -18.87
N GLU A 23 11.32 -17.74 -19.85
CA GLU A 23 11.97 -18.01 -21.14
C GLU A 23 11.01 -17.69 -22.29
N ALA A 24 11.54 -17.19 -23.41
CA ALA A 24 10.79 -16.97 -24.64
C ALA A 24 11.07 -18.12 -25.64
N THR A 25 10.09 -19.00 -25.86
CA THR A 25 10.18 -20.15 -26.78
C THR A 25 8.83 -20.55 -27.36
N PRO A 26 8.59 -20.38 -28.68
CA PRO A 26 8.17 -19.09 -29.27
C PRO A 26 7.18 -18.27 -28.41
N ASP A 27 6.48 -18.92 -27.48
CA ASP A 27 5.65 -18.32 -26.44
C ASP A 27 6.44 -18.16 -25.12
N THR A 28 5.96 -17.34 -24.20
CA THR A 28 6.64 -17.14 -22.92
C THR A 28 6.28 -18.23 -21.91
N VAL A 29 7.30 -18.90 -21.35
CA VAL A 29 7.14 -19.93 -20.32
C VAL A 29 7.68 -19.45 -18.99
N LEU A 30 6.83 -19.50 -17.96
CA LEU A 30 7.18 -19.30 -16.57
C LEU A 30 7.47 -20.65 -15.93
N THR A 31 8.60 -20.78 -15.24
CA THR A 31 8.89 -21.92 -14.37
C THR A 31 8.94 -21.43 -12.94
N LEU A 32 8.16 -22.06 -12.06
CA LEU A 32 8.16 -21.81 -10.62
C LEU A 32 9.15 -22.73 -9.91
N LEU A 33 9.55 -22.36 -8.69
CA LEU A 33 10.49 -23.12 -7.85
C LEU A 33 10.04 -24.55 -7.50
N ASP A 34 8.76 -24.87 -7.63
CA ASP A 34 8.21 -26.21 -7.45
C ASP A 34 8.23 -27.05 -8.76
N GLY A 35 8.78 -26.49 -9.84
CA GLY A 35 8.79 -27.10 -11.17
C GLY A 35 7.51 -26.87 -11.98
N THR A 36 6.48 -26.22 -11.42
CA THR A 36 5.24 -25.90 -12.14
C THR A 36 5.53 -24.93 -13.29
N LYS A 37 4.92 -25.20 -14.45
CA LYS A 37 5.11 -24.38 -15.65
C LYS A 37 3.82 -23.74 -16.13
N TYR A 38 3.90 -22.48 -16.54
CA TYR A 38 2.81 -21.75 -17.19
C TYR A 38 3.27 -21.17 -18.51
N VAL A 39 2.45 -21.34 -19.55
CA VAL A 39 2.62 -20.63 -20.82
C VAL A 39 1.69 -19.44 -20.83
N VAL A 40 2.24 -18.24 -21.08
CA VAL A 40 1.52 -16.98 -21.00
C VAL A 40 1.61 -16.19 -22.31
N ALA A 41 0.64 -15.30 -22.51
CA ALA A 41 0.54 -14.44 -23.67
C ALA A 41 1.47 -13.21 -23.58
N GLU A 42 1.82 -12.79 -22.37
CA GLU A 42 2.77 -11.71 -22.13
C GLU A 42 4.18 -12.07 -22.60
N GLY A 43 4.91 -11.09 -23.15
CA GLY A 43 6.31 -11.25 -23.54
C GLY A 43 7.26 -11.36 -22.33
N LEU A 44 8.48 -11.83 -22.56
CA LEU A 44 9.53 -11.93 -21.53
C LEU A 44 9.76 -10.59 -20.82
N GLU A 45 9.95 -9.52 -21.58
CA GLU A 45 10.24 -8.17 -21.07
C GLU A 45 9.06 -7.61 -20.27
N GLU A 46 7.84 -7.90 -20.71
CA GLU A 46 6.61 -7.48 -20.02
C GLU A 46 6.48 -8.19 -18.66
N VAL A 47 6.75 -9.49 -18.61
CA VAL A 47 6.76 -10.25 -17.34
C VAL A 47 7.81 -9.68 -16.40
N VAL A 48 9.04 -9.45 -16.89
CA VAL A 48 10.13 -8.87 -16.09
C VAL A 48 9.76 -7.49 -15.57
N GLY A 49 9.17 -6.63 -16.40
CA GLY A 49 8.66 -5.31 -16.00
C GLY A 49 7.63 -5.41 -14.88
N ARG A 50 6.61 -6.27 -15.04
CA ARG A 50 5.59 -6.50 -14.01
C ARG A 50 6.19 -6.99 -12.69
N VAL A 51 7.23 -7.84 -12.72
CA VAL A 51 7.96 -8.27 -11.52
C VAL A 51 8.68 -7.09 -10.85
N ALA A 52 9.41 -6.29 -11.63
CA ALA A 52 10.13 -5.13 -11.12
C ALA A 52 9.17 -4.10 -10.49
N ASP A 53 8.08 -3.78 -11.17
CA ASP A 53 7.06 -2.84 -10.71
C ASP A 53 6.39 -3.33 -9.42
N TYR A 54 6.09 -4.62 -9.32
CA TYR A 54 5.56 -5.22 -8.11
C TYR A 54 6.52 -5.01 -6.92
N ARG A 55 7.80 -5.36 -7.08
CA ARG A 55 8.80 -5.21 -6.01
C ARG A 55 9.02 -3.74 -5.64
N ALA A 56 9.09 -2.85 -6.62
CA ALA A 56 9.21 -1.42 -6.40
C ALA A 56 8.01 -0.88 -5.61
N THR A 57 6.80 -1.30 -5.96
CA THR A 57 5.57 -0.89 -5.27
C THR A 57 5.57 -1.35 -3.81
N VAL A 58 5.98 -2.59 -3.53
CA VAL A 58 6.09 -3.12 -2.16
C VAL A 58 7.06 -2.28 -1.33
N ILE A 59 8.26 -1.99 -1.86
CA ILE A 59 9.27 -1.19 -1.16
C ILE A 59 8.80 0.24 -0.94
N ALA A 60 8.26 0.88 -1.97
CA ALA A 60 7.77 2.26 -1.90
C ALA A 60 6.64 2.40 -0.87
N THR A 61 5.71 1.43 -0.86
CA THR A 61 4.60 1.42 0.10
C THR A 61 5.11 1.22 1.52
N ALA A 62 6.04 0.29 1.74
CA ALA A 62 6.63 0.06 3.05
C ALA A 62 7.35 1.29 3.60
N ARG A 63 8.13 1.99 2.75
CA ARG A 63 8.82 3.23 3.13
C ARG A 63 7.85 4.33 3.53
N ARG A 64 6.83 4.57 2.71
CA ARG A 64 5.80 5.58 2.99
C ARG A 64 5.12 5.32 4.34
N LEU A 65 4.76 4.07 4.64
CA LEU A 65 4.14 3.72 5.92
C LEU A 65 5.10 3.95 7.10
N ALA A 66 6.39 3.64 6.94
CA ALA A 66 7.39 3.89 8.00
C ALA A 66 7.60 5.38 8.27
N GLU A 67 7.62 6.21 7.22
CA GLU A 67 7.72 7.68 7.34
C GLU A 67 6.49 8.27 8.03
N GLU A 68 5.29 7.82 7.66
CA GLU A 68 4.03 8.22 8.31
C GLU A 68 4.02 7.85 9.80
N GLN A 69 4.51 6.66 10.16
CA GLN A 69 4.63 6.23 11.56
C GLN A 69 5.64 7.05 12.35
N ALA A 70 6.81 7.35 11.77
CA ALA A 70 7.82 8.17 12.42
C ALA A 70 7.31 9.60 12.68
N ALA A 71 6.64 10.20 11.69
CA ALA A 71 6.03 11.52 11.82
C ALA A 71 4.94 11.55 12.90
N ALA A 72 4.10 10.50 12.97
CA ALA A 72 3.08 10.38 14.01
C ALA A 72 3.71 10.25 15.42
N ALA A 73 4.73 9.40 15.59
CA ALA A 73 5.42 9.22 16.86
C ALA A 73 6.13 10.50 17.32
N GLU A 74 6.73 11.26 16.40
CA GLU A 74 7.33 12.55 16.72
C GLU A 74 6.30 13.58 17.16
N LEU A 75 5.12 13.59 16.53
CA LEU A 75 4.03 14.48 16.92
C LEU A 75 3.44 14.11 18.29
N GLU A 76 3.29 12.81 18.58
CA GLU A 76 2.90 12.32 19.91
C GLU A 76 3.92 12.74 20.98
N HIS A 77 5.21 12.55 20.71
CA HIS A 77 6.27 12.96 21.64
C HIS A 77 6.27 14.48 21.88
N GLN A 78 6.02 15.29 20.85
CA GLN A 78 5.89 16.74 21.00
C GLN A 78 4.66 17.15 21.81
N VAL A 79 3.53 16.45 21.66
CA VAL A 79 2.31 16.69 22.45
C VAL A 79 2.53 16.32 23.93
N GLU A 80 3.23 15.22 24.20
CA GLU A 80 3.55 14.80 25.57
C GLU A 80 4.62 15.69 26.22
N ALA A 81 5.60 16.15 25.44
CA ALA A 81 6.63 17.09 25.90
C ALA A 81 6.11 18.52 26.04
N ALA A 82 5.03 18.89 25.34
CA ALA A 82 4.35 20.15 25.56
C ALA A 82 3.85 20.16 27.02
N ALA A 83 4.30 21.16 27.78
CA ALA A 83 3.97 21.29 29.19
C ALA A 83 2.46 21.08 29.40
N PRO A 84 2.04 20.33 30.43
CA PRO A 84 0.64 20.11 30.70
C PRO A 84 -0.06 21.47 30.74
N TRP A 85 -1.26 21.52 30.15
CA TRP A 85 -2.11 22.71 30.28
C TRP A 85 -2.14 23.08 31.76
N PRO A 86 -1.79 24.33 32.13
CA PRO A 86 -1.69 24.66 33.55
C PRO A 86 -3.02 24.36 34.24
N ASP A 87 -2.99 23.55 35.31
CA ASP A 87 -4.18 23.14 36.08
C ASP A 87 -4.96 24.35 36.63
N ASP A 88 -4.34 25.52 36.66
CA ASP A 88 -4.88 26.79 37.15
C ASP A 88 -5.49 27.69 36.08
N VAL A 89 -5.47 27.32 34.79
CA VAL A 89 -6.25 28.02 33.77
C VAL A 89 -7.69 27.55 33.88
N THR A 90 -8.46 28.14 34.78
CA THR A 90 -9.92 28.19 34.60
C THR A 90 -10.14 29.11 33.39
N PRO A 91 -10.51 28.61 32.20
CA PRO A 91 -10.85 29.51 31.12
C PRO A 91 -12.03 30.31 31.65
N ARG A 92 -11.97 31.64 31.61
CA ARG A 92 -13.17 32.45 31.85
C ARG A 92 -14.11 32.13 30.70
N LEU A 93 -14.92 31.07 30.87
CA LEU A 93 -15.84 30.57 29.87
C LEU A 93 -16.74 31.73 29.51
N ALA A 94 -16.72 32.12 28.24
CA ALA A 94 -17.70 33.06 27.73
C ALA A 94 -19.10 32.51 28.08
N PRO A 95 -20.06 33.35 28.49
CA PRO A 95 -21.39 32.90 28.86
C PRO A 95 -21.98 32.07 27.72
N ALA A 96 -22.54 30.90 28.05
CA ALA A 96 -23.09 29.97 27.09
C ALA A 96 -24.11 30.69 26.20
N VAL A 97 -23.82 30.79 24.90
CA VAL A 97 -24.72 31.42 23.93
C VAL A 97 -25.91 30.49 23.73
N PRO A 98 -27.15 30.92 24.03
CA PRO A 98 -28.31 30.05 23.87
C PRO A 98 -28.52 29.70 22.40
N LEU A 99 -28.47 28.39 22.10
CA LEU A 99 -28.73 27.86 20.77
C LEU A 99 -30.21 28.08 20.42
N ARG A 100 -30.48 29.03 19.51
CA ARG A 100 -31.83 29.23 18.97
C ARG A 100 -32.21 28.03 18.12
N ARG A 101 -33.22 27.28 18.56
CA ARG A 101 -33.81 26.15 17.82
C ARG A 101 -34.32 26.67 16.47
N ARG A 102 -33.65 26.29 15.38
CA ARG A 102 -34.07 26.66 14.02
C ARG A 102 -35.46 26.04 13.79
N ARG A 103 -36.50 26.87 13.68
CA ARG A 103 -37.83 26.40 13.24
C ARG A 103 -37.67 25.88 11.81
N ARG A 104 -37.93 24.59 11.61
CA ARG A 104 -38.12 24.02 10.27
C ARG A 104 -39.47 24.50 9.77
N SER A 105 -39.46 25.33 8.72
CA SER A 105 -40.60 25.60 7.84
C SER A 105 -40.50 24.70 6.62
#